data_AF-A0A535ZP76-F1
#
_entry.id   AF-A0A535ZP76-F1
#
_cell.length_a   1.000
_cell.length_b   1.000
_cell.length_c   1.000
_cell.angle_alpha   90.00
_cell.angle_beta   90.00
_cell.angle_gamma   90.00
#
_symmetry.space_group_name_H-M   'P 1'
#
loop_
_entity.id
_entity.type
_entity.pdbx_description
1 polymer ?
#
loop_
_entity_poly.entity_id
_entity_poly.type
_entity_poly.pdbx_seq_one_letter_code
_entity_poly.pdbx_strand_id
1 'polypeptide(L)'
;MAHGQLPDTRNTTFAGRNLNASDAGTNNVLINAYLLNLAPLKGHIHVGSMITLASIDGKSIKTVTVVGTYQTSGFNLHFGPILATRAAVTALTPAGQPTSIFYMKVDSSKVGKALQTIGNLAPNATVANFANIGDFINTFIGDILLVLTTIASLSLLAGVIIIANAVALAMLERRRELGILKSVGYTSRTVLGEVLIENGIVGGTGALLAMLLVTLATSLLGQFVFKTGFGVSWYIAIGLIVGIALLAMVTSTIVAWGSTRVRPLEVLRYE
;
A
#
# COMPACT_ATOMS: atom_id res chain seq x y z
N MET A 1 -3.73 24.24 22.62
CA MET A 1 -5.17 23.89 22.78
C MET A 1 -5.80 24.87 23.76
N ALA A 2 -6.58 25.83 23.26
CA ALA A 2 -7.34 26.76 24.11
C ALA A 2 -8.72 26.14 24.40
N HIS A 3 -9.22 26.24 25.63
CA HIS A 3 -10.56 25.80 26.09
C HIS A 3 -10.79 24.33 26.47
N GLY A 4 -9.79 23.59 26.97
CA GLY A 4 -10.06 22.33 27.69
C GLY A 4 -10.76 21.24 26.87
N GLN A 5 -10.84 21.40 25.56
CA GLN A 5 -11.32 20.37 24.64
C GLN A 5 -10.23 19.29 24.55
N LEU A 6 -10.60 18.07 24.92
CA LEU A 6 -9.83 16.87 24.60
C LEU A 6 -9.58 16.86 23.07
N PRO A 7 -8.41 16.39 22.60
CA PRO A 7 -8.12 16.34 21.17
C PRO A 7 -9.20 15.49 20.46
N ASP A 8 -9.53 15.82 19.21
CA ASP A 8 -10.59 15.18 18.42
C ASP A 8 -10.62 13.66 18.63
N THR A 9 -11.63 13.18 19.37
CA THR A 9 -11.74 11.78 19.81
C THR A 9 -12.46 10.91 18.78
N ARG A 10 -12.88 11.45 17.64
CA ARG A 10 -13.68 10.73 16.62
C ARG A 10 -13.03 9.44 16.12
N ASN A 11 -11.70 9.39 16.10
CA ASN A 11 -10.90 8.24 15.65
C ASN A 11 -10.16 7.54 16.81
N THR A 12 -10.60 7.73 18.05
CA THR A 12 -9.94 7.21 19.25
C THR A 12 -10.91 6.37 20.06
N THR A 13 -10.60 5.09 20.24
CA THR A 13 -11.33 4.19 21.13
C THR A 13 -10.68 4.18 22.51
N PHE A 14 -11.48 4.25 23.57
CA PHE A 14 -10.99 4.20 24.95
C PHE A 14 -11.47 2.92 25.65
N ALA A 15 -10.65 2.35 26.51
CA ALA A 15 -11.05 1.33 27.47
C ALA A 15 -10.83 1.83 28.90
N GLY A 16 -11.78 1.59 29.80
CA GLY A 16 -11.80 2.20 31.13
C GLY A 16 -12.40 3.62 31.09
N ARG A 17 -11.72 4.58 31.74
CA ARG A 17 -12.18 5.96 31.90
C ARG A 17 -11.27 6.93 31.12
N ASN A 18 -11.85 7.85 30.37
CA ASN A 18 -11.12 8.98 29.76
C ASN A 18 -10.80 10.06 30.82
N LEU A 19 -9.76 10.86 30.59
CA LEU A 19 -9.43 12.01 31.44
C LEU A 19 -10.49 13.10 31.28
N ASN A 20 -10.91 13.70 32.39
CA ASN A 20 -11.89 14.76 32.41
C ASN A 20 -11.40 15.98 33.21
N ALA A 21 -12.21 17.04 33.28
CA ALA A 21 -11.82 18.28 33.97
C ALA A 21 -11.57 18.08 35.48
N SER A 22 -12.22 17.10 36.12
CA SER A 22 -12.00 16.80 37.54
C SER A 22 -10.67 16.10 37.82
N ASP A 23 -10.02 15.55 36.79
CA ASP A 23 -8.68 14.99 36.89
C ASP A 23 -7.58 16.06 36.90
N ALA A 24 -7.92 17.34 36.69
CA ALA A 24 -6.95 18.43 36.72
C ALA A 24 -6.19 18.48 38.07
N GLY A 25 -4.87 18.32 38.01
CA GLY A 25 -4.01 18.29 39.20
C GLY A 25 -3.81 16.90 39.82
N THR A 26 -4.55 15.89 39.37
CA THR A 26 -4.34 14.49 39.78
C THR A 26 -3.19 13.84 38.99
N ASN A 27 -2.68 12.72 39.52
CA ASN A 27 -1.67 11.89 38.87
C ASN A 27 -2.31 10.79 37.98
N ASN A 28 -3.47 11.07 37.40
CA ASN A 28 -4.18 10.14 36.54
C ASN A 28 -3.65 10.22 35.10
N VAL A 29 -3.44 9.07 34.45
CA VAL A 29 -2.91 8.98 33.08
C VAL A 29 -3.69 7.99 32.22
N LEU A 30 -3.68 8.25 30.91
CA LEU A 30 -4.10 7.30 29.88
C LEU A 30 -2.88 6.75 29.15
N ILE A 31 -2.90 5.47 28.85
CA ILE A 31 -1.80 4.80 28.13
C ILE A 31 -2.29 4.33 26.77
N ASN A 32 -1.44 4.44 25.75
CA ASN A 32 -1.75 3.88 24.46
C ASN A 32 -1.81 2.35 24.54
N ALA A 33 -2.88 1.73 24.06
CA ALA A 33 -3.06 0.28 24.08
C ALA A 33 -1.92 -0.48 23.36
N TYR A 34 -1.22 0.16 22.42
CA TYR A 34 -0.03 -0.38 21.79
C TYR A 34 1.08 -0.69 22.81
N LEU A 35 1.32 0.19 23.79
CA LEU A 35 2.37 -0.02 24.81
C LEU A 35 2.10 -1.25 25.67
N LEU A 36 0.84 -1.55 25.93
CA LEU A 36 0.44 -2.73 26.72
C LEU A 36 0.68 -4.05 25.97
N ASN A 37 0.93 -4.00 24.66
CA ASN A 37 1.22 -5.17 23.85
C ASN A 37 2.73 -5.37 23.60
N LEU A 38 3.57 -4.43 24.02
CA LEU A 38 5.02 -4.50 23.89
C LEU A 38 5.64 -5.21 25.09
N ALA A 39 6.59 -6.11 24.84
CA ALA A 39 7.50 -6.58 25.90
C ALA A 39 8.44 -5.43 26.29
N PRO A 40 8.76 -5.21 27.58
CA PRO A 40 8.43 -6.01 28.77
C PRO A 40 7.11 -5.65 29.48
N LEU A 41 6.29 -4.75 28.92
CA LEU A 41 5.07 -4.23 29.59
C LEU A 41 3.85 -5.15 29.44
N LYS A 42 3.90 -6.08 28.48
CA LYS A 42 2.81 -6.98 28.14
C LYS A 42 2.36 -7.82 29.34
N GLY A 43 1.09 -7.65 29.73
CA GLY A 43 0.47 -8.37 30.84
C GLY A 43 0.82 -7.85 32.24
N HIS A 44 1.66 -6.82 32.36
CA HIS A 44 2.07 -6.26 33.65
C HIS A 44 1.37 -4.94 34.02
N ILE A 45 0.82 -4.23 33.03
CA ILE A 45 0.10 -2.97 33.24
C ILE A 45 -1.37 -3.15 32.82
N HIS A 46 -2.27 -2.79 33.73
CA HIS A 46 -3.71 -2.81 33.51
C HIS A 46 -4.33 -1.46 33.93
N VAL A 47 -5.61 -1.26 33.61
CA VAL A 47 -6.36 -0.14 34.16
C VAL A 47 -6.44 -0.29 35.68
N GLY A 48 -6.08 0.75 36.41
CA GLY A 48 -5.92 0.77 37.87
C GLY A 48 -4.48 0.55 38.35
N SER A 49 -3.55 0.12 37.48
CA SER A 49 -2.15 -0.04 37.87
C SER A 49 -1.51 1.31 38.21
N MET A 50 -0.67 1.32 39.25
CA MET A 50 0.24 2.43 39.51
C MET A 50 1.55 2.18 38.77
N ILE A 51 1.99 3.16 38.00
CA ILE A 51 3.26 3.11 37.27
C ILE A 51 4.11 4.31 37.64
N THR A 52 5.43 4.14 37.57
CA THR A 52 6.37 5.21 37.86
C THR A 52 6.89 5.78 36.54
N LEU A 53 6.65 7.07 36.32
CA LEU A 53 7.19 7.81 35.19
C LEU A 53 8.42 8.59 35.65
N ALA A 54 9.49 8.50 34.86
CA ALA A 54 10.66 9.35 35.01
C ALA A 54 10.71 10.37 33.87
N SER A 55 11.15 11.57 34.19
CA SER A 55 11.58 12.57 33.21
C SER A 55 12.70 12.00 32.33
N ILE A 56 12.86 12.54 31.13
CA ILE A 56 13.88 12.12 30.15
C ILE A 56 15.30 12.23 30.74
N ASP A 57 15.52 13.20 31.63
CA ASP A 57 16.79 13.38 32.34
C ASP A 57 16.95 12.51 33.60
N GLY A 58 15.94 11.71 33.93
CA GLY A 58 15.89 10.84 35.12
C GLY A 58 15.77 11.57 36.45
N LYS A 59 15.72 12.91 36.47
CA LYS A 59 15.79 13.70 37.72
C LYS A 59 14.45 13.87 38.41
N SER A 60 13.36 13.86 37.64
CA SER A 60 12.01 13.97 38.18
C SER A 60 11.30 12.63 38.01
N ILE A 61 10.86 12.04 39.11
CA ILE A 61 10.13 10.78 39.12
C ILE A 61 8.76 11.02 39.74
N LYS A 62 7.71 10.49 39.12
CA LYS A 62 6.34 10.61 39.61
C LYS A 62 5.57 9.31 39.42
N THR A 63 4.96 8.83 40.50
CA THR A 63 4.02 7.71 40.44
C THR A 63 2.67 8.21 39.96
N VAL A 64 2.14 7.56 38.94
CA VAL A 64 0.86 7.88 38.29
C VAL A 64 -0.04 6.66 38.26
N THR A 65 -1.35 6.89 38.25
CA THR A 65 -2.35 5.83 38.17
C THR A 65 -2.95 5.76 36.78
N VAL A 66 -2.96 4.56 36.18
CA VAL A 66 -3.53 4.32 34.86
C VAL A 66 -5.05 4.24 34.98
N VAL A 67 -5.77 5.23 34.45
CA VAL A 67 -7.25 5.28 34.58
C VAL A 67 -7.98 4.74 33.36
N GLY A 68 -7.26 4.56 32.27
CA GLY A 68 -7.78 4.00 31.04
C GLY A 68 -6.70 3.83 29.99
N THR A 69 -7.08 3.22 28.89
CA THR A 69 -6.25 3.08 27.70
C THR A 69 -6.93 3.73 26.52
N TYR A 70 -6.15 4.16 25.56
CA TYR A 70 -6.66 4.68 24.31
C TYR A 70 -5.96 4.02 23.12
N GLN A 71 -6.69 3.84 22.03
CA GLN A 71 -6.16 3.35 20.77
C GLN A 71 -6.66 4.26 19.67
N THR A 72 -5.73 4.74 18.84
CA THR A 72 -6.04 5.63 17.73
C THR A 72 -5.99 4.84 16.43
N SER A 73 -6.98 5.03 15.58
CA SER A 73 -6.98 4.47 14.22
C SER A 73 -6.27 5.44 13.27
N GLY A 74 -5.31 4.94 12.48
CA GLY A 74 -4.56 5.72 11.48
C GLY A 74 -3.32 6.45 12.03
N PHE A 75 -2.69 7.25 11.17
CA PHE A 75 -1.50 8.05 11.51
C PHE A 75 -1.88 9.23 12.39
N ASN A 76 -1.53 9.17 13.68
CA ASN A 76 -1.89 10.18 14.67
C ASN A 76 -0.63 10.87 15.23
N LEU A 77 -0.41 12.11 14.80
CA LEU A 77 0.64 12.98 15.35
C LEU A 77 0.24 13.66 16.67
N HIS A 78 -1.02 13.48 17.11
CA HIS A 78 -1.64 14.24 18.18
C HIS A 78 -1.43 13.66 19.59
N PHE A 79 -1.06 12.38 19.69
CA PHE A 79 -1.02 11.67 20.96
C PHE A 79 0.34 11.00 21.16
N GLY A 80 1.11 11.48 22.13
CA GLY A 80 2.26 10.75 22.66
C GLY A 80 1.79 9.49 23.41
N PRO A 81 2.66 8.48 23.63
CA PRO A 81 2.28 7.17 24.15
C PRO A 81 1.54 7.16 25.49
N ILE A 82 1.66 8.24 26.26
CA ILE A 82 0.98 8.45 27.54
C ILE A 82 0.37 9.84 27.54
N LEU A 83 -0.91 9.95 27.92
CA LEU A 83 -1.60 11.22 28.12
C LEU A 83 -1.76 11.48 29.61
N ALA A 84 -1.44 12.70 30.02
CA ALA A 84 -1.48 13.12 31.41
C ALA A 84 -2.03 14.55 31.50
N THR A 85 -2.40 14.96 32.71
CA THR A 85 -2.81 16.34 32.98
C THR A 85 -1.64 17.30 32.76
N ARG A 86 -1.92 18.55 32.38
CA ARG A 86 -0.89 19.57 32.14
C ARG A 86 0.08 19.70 33.32
N ALA A 87 -0.45 19.65 34.55
CA ALA A 87 0.36 19.71 35.77
C ALA A 87 1.34 18.52 35.89
N ALA A 88 0.91 17.30 35.55
CA ALA A 88 1.78 16.14 35.54
C ALA A 88 2.85 16.22 34.44
N VAL A 89 2.49 16.70 33.24
CA VAL A 89 3.44 16.91 32.14
C VAL A 89 4.49 17.95 32.53
N THR A 90 4.10 19.11 33.07
CA THR A 90 5.04 20.17 33.47
C THR A 90 5.97 19.70 34.60
N ALA A 91 5.50 18.88 35.53
CA ALA A 91 6.34 18.36 36.62
C ALA A 91 7.40 17.33 36.17
N LEU A 92 7.15 16.64 35.05
CA LEU A 92 8.03 15.61 34.49
C LEU A 92 8.84 16.10 33.28
N THR A 93 8.66 17.36 32.87
CA THR A 93 9.34 17.92 31.70
C THR A 93 10.46 18.84 32.17
N PRO A 94 11.73 18.56 31.82
CA PRO A 94 12.85 19.44 32.16
C PRO A 94 12.66 20.87 31.64
N ALA A 95 13.25 21.84 32.32
CA ALA A 95 13.22 23.23 31.88
C ALA A 95 13.83 23.37 30.46
N GLY A 96 13.16 24.13 29.60
CA GLY A 96 13.58 24.37 28.21
C GLY A 96 13.02 23.39 27.17
N GLN A 97 12.26 22.37 27.59
CA GLN A 97 11.55 21.48 26.66
C GLN A 97 10.15 22.04 26.30
N PRO A 98 9.69 21.89 25.05
CA PRO A 98 8.38 22.36 24.64
C PRO A 98 7.26 21.58 25.34
N THR A 99 6.46 22.26 26.16
CA THR A 99 5.31 21.68 26.89
C THR A 99 3.97 21.94 26.21
N SER A 100 3.96 22.62 25.06
CA SER A 100 2.75 22.98 24.34
C SER A 100 2.98 22.93 22.84
N ILE A 101 2.13 22.16 22.16
CA ILE A 101 2.10 22.07 20.69
C ILE A 101 0.81 22.77 20.23
N PHE A 102 0.93 23.58 19.19
CA PHE A 102 -0.20 24.25 18.55
C PHE A 102 -0.25 23.83 17.09
N TYR A 103 -1.44 23.48 16.63
CA TYR A 103 -1.71 23.20 15.23
C TYR A 103 -2.50 24.38 14.65
N MET A 104 -2.09 24.83 13.48
CA MET A 104 -2.75 25.91 12.77
C MET A 104 -2.99 25.48 11.34
N LYS A 105 -4.23 25.55 10.88
CA LYS A 105 -4.55 25.34 9.48
C LYS A 105 -4.27 26.64 8.74
N VAL A 106 -3.34 26.59 7.80
CA VAL A 106 -2.96 27.72 6.95
C VAL A 106 -3.21 27.31 5.50
N ASP A 107 -3.69 28.25 4.69
CA ASP A 107 -3.81 28.07 3.24
C ASP A 107 -2.42 27.78 2.63
N SER A 108 -2.33 26.78 1.75
CA SER A 108 -1.07 26.33 1.14
C SER A 108 -0.32 27.46 0.45
N SER A 109 -1.02 28.42 -0.15
CA SER A 109 -0.44 29.59 -0.83
C SER A 109 0.22 30.59 0.13
N LYS A 110 -0.10 30.54 1.43
CA LYS A 110 0.36 31.49 2.46
C LYS A 110 1.33 30.87 3.46
N VAL A 111 1.65 29.58 3.34
CA VAL A 111 2.51 28.86 4.30
C VAL A 111 3.87 29.53 4.45
N GLY A 112 4.53 29.92 3.35
CA GLY A 112 5.84 30.58 3.42
C GLY A 112 5.82 31.89 4.23
N LYS A 113 4.80 32.74 4.02
CA LYS A 113 4.61 33.97 4.80
C LYS A 113 4.25 33.66 6.26
N ALA A 114 3.39 32.69 6.50
CA ALA A 114 3.00 32.29 7.85
C ALA A 114 4.20 31.75 8.65
N LEU A 115 5.05 30.91 8.06
CA LEU A 115 6.27 30.42 8.71
C LEU A 115 7.20 31.57 9.09
N GLN A 116 7.36 32.56 8.20
CA GLN A 116 8.16 33.75 8.47
C GLN A 116 7.58 34.60 9.61
N THR A 117 6.27 34.84 9.60
CA THR A 117 5.58 35.60 10.66
C THR A 117 5.66 34.88 12.00
N ILE A 118 5.46 33.56 12.04
CA ILE A 118 5.53 32.77 13.28
C ILE A 118 6.97 32.74 13.80
N GLY A 119 7.97 32.57 12.93
CA GLY A 119 9.38 32.62 13.32
C GLY A 119 9.78 33.95 13.97
N ASN A 120 9.22 35.06 13.48
CA ASN A 120 9.47 36.39 14.06
C ASN A 120 8.74 36.61 15.40
N LEU A 121 7.51 36.10 15.54
CA LEU A 121 6.70 36.28 16.76
C LEU A 121 7.11 35.33 17.89
N ALA A 122 7.62 34.16 17.55
CA ALA A 122 7.99 33.12 18.50
C ALA A 122 9.36 32.51 18.12
N PRO A 123 10.47 33.24 18.32
CA PRO A 123 11.81 32.78 17.92
C PRO A 123 12.25 31.50 18.65
N ASN A 124 11.67 31.21 19.81
CA ASN A 124 11.93 30.00 20.59
C ASN A 124 10.98 28.84 20.24
N ALA A 125 10.07 29.01 19.29
CA ALA A 125 9.15 27.96 18.87
C ALA A 125 9.72 27.18 17.69
N THR A 126 9.73 25.85 17.80
CA THR A 126 10.00 24.97 16.65
C THR A 126 8.75 24.91 15.78
N VAL A 127 8.83 25.47 14.57
CA VAL A 127 7.73 25.46 13.60
C VAL A 127 7.99 24.40 12.55
N ALA A 128 7.08 23.44 12.42
CA ALA A 128 7.14 22.41 11.40
C ALA A 128 5.93 22.52 10.46
N ASN A 129 6.19 22.49 9.15
CA ASN A 129 5.15 22.44 8.14
C ASN A 129 4.81 20.99 7.80
N PHE A 130 3.59 20.58 8.15
CA PHE A 130 3.09 19.22 7.86
C PHE A 130 2.34 19.12 6.53
N ALA A 131 2.13 20.22 5.79
CA ALA A 131 1.46 20.17 4.49
C ALA A 131 2.25 19.31 3.48
N ASN A 132 3.58 19.39 3.52
CA ASN A 132 4.45 18.70 2.58
C ASN A 132 4.63 17.21 2.90
N ILE A 133 4.19 16.72 4.07
CA ILE A 133 4.32 15.29 4.41
C ILE A 133 3.38 14.44 3.55
N GLY A 134 2.17 14.91 3.28
CA GLY A 134 1.25 14.22 2.37
C GLY A 134 1.83 14.14 0.96
N ASP A 135 2.35 15.26 0.45
CA ASP A 135 2.98 15.34 -0.87
C ASP A 135 4.24 14.46 -0.96
N PHE A 136 5.05 14.44 0.09
CA PHE A 136 6.22 13.57 0.18
C PHE A 136 5.83 12.08 0.14
N ILE A 137 4.83 11.67 0.92
CA ILE A 137 4.34 10.28 0.93
C ILE A 137 3.78 9.92 -0.45
N ASN A 138 2.97 10.79 -1.05
CA ASN A 138 2.40 10.54 -2.37
C ASN A 138 3.47 10.44 -3.46
N THR A 139 4.48 11.31 -3.43
CA THR A 139 5.61 11.27 -4.37
C THR A 139 6.40 9.98 -4.19
N PHE A 140 6.73 9.62 -2.94
CA PHE A 140 7.47 8.40 -2.64
C PHE A 140 6.72 7.12 -3.06
N ILE A 141 5.41 7.06 -2.79
CA ILE A 141 4.56 5.96 -3.28
C ILE A 141 4.52 5.97 -4.82
N GLY A 142 4.41 7.14 -5.44
CA GLY A 142 4.44 7.32 -6.88
C GLY A 142 5.73 6.78 -7.51
N ASP A 143 6.88 7.10 -6.94
CA ASP A 143 8.20 6.66 -7.42
C ASP A 143 8.36 5.14 -7.31
N ILE A 144 7.91 4.54 -6.20
CA ILE A 144 7.89 3.08 -6.04
C ILE A 144 6.98 2.44 -7.09
N LEU A 145 5.78 2.99 -7.29
CA LEU A 145 4.85 2.50 -8.31
C LEU A 145 5.42 2.64 -9.72
N LEU A 146 6.15 3.72 -10.02
CA LEU A 146 6.83 3.92 -11.30
C LEU A 146 7.86 2.81 -11.56
N VAL A 147 8.71 2.51 -10.57
CA VAL A 147 9.71 1.43 -10.69
C VAL A 147 9.02 0.08 -10.89
N LEU A 148 8.00 -0.24 -10.09
CA LEU A 148 7.28 -1.51 -10.19
C LEU A 148 6.54 -1.66 -11.52
N THR A 149 5.88 -0.61 -11.99
CA THR A 149 5.17 -0.60 -13.29
C THR A 149 6.14 -0.70 -14.46
N THR A 150 7.33 -0.11 -14.34
CA THR A 150 8.40 -0.25 -15.35
C THR A 150 8.87 -1.70 -15.43
N ILE A 151 9.17 -2.33 -14.29
CA ILE A 151 9.57 -3.74 -14.24
C ILE A 151 8.45 -4.64 -14.79
N ALA A 152 7.20 -4.40 -14.38
CA ALA A 152 6.05 -5.16 -14.87
C ALA A 152 5.87 -5.02 -16.39
N SER A 153 6.08 -3.82 -16.94
CA SER A 153 6.01 -3.57 -18.39
C SER A 153 7.11 -4.31 -19.15
N LEU A 154 8.34 -4.34 -18.62
CA LEU A 154 9.44 -5.11 -19.19
C LEU A 154 9.16 -6.63 -19.15
N SER A 155 8.62 -7.13 -18.04
CA SER A 155 8.19 -8.53 -17.93
C SER A 155 7.07 -8.87 -18.91
N LEU A 156 6.12 -7.95 -19.13
CA LEU A 156 5.06 -8.13 -20.11
C LEU A 156 5.63 -8.20 -21.54
N LEU A 157 6.56 -7.30 -21.89
CA LEU A 157 7.25 -7.34 -23.18
C LEU A 157 8.01 -8.66 -23.38
N ALA A 158 8.74 -9.12 -22.36
CA ALA A 158 9.40 -10.42 -22.41
C ALA A 158 8.40 -11.57 -22.64
N GLY A 159 7.25 -11.54 -21.97
CA GLY A 159 6.16 -12.49 -22.18
C GLY A 159 5.63 -12.50 -23.61
N VAL A 160 5.41 -11.33 -24.21
CA VAL A 160 5.00 -11.19 -25.62
C VAL A 160 6.03 -11.81 -26.57
N ILE A 161 7.32 -11.58 -26.33
CA ILE A 161 8.40 -12.17 -27.13
C ILE A 161 8.42 -13.71 -26.99
N ILE A 162 8.22 -14.22 -25.79
CA ILE A 162 8.15 -15.68 -25.54
C ILE A 162 6.99 -16.30 -26.29
N ILE A 163 5.79 -15.70 -26.22
CA ILE A 163 4.61 -16.16 -26.97
C ILE A 163 4.90 -16.12 -28.47
N ALA A 164 5.46 -15.01 -28.96
CA ALA A 164 5.80 -14.87 -30.37
C ALA A 164 6.74 -15.98 -30.86
N ASN A 165 7.78 -16.27 -30.09
CA ASN A 165 8.74 -17.33 -30.44
C ASN A 165 8.09 -18.72 -30.40
N ALA A 166 7.27 -19.02 -29.39
CA ALA A 166 6.57 -20.29 -29.28
C ALA A 166 5.61 -20.52 -30.47
N VAL A 167 4.83 -19.49 -30.84
CA VAL A 167 3.91 -19.56 -31.98
C VAL A 167 4.68 -19.68 -33.29
N ALA A 168 5.77 -18.92 -33.46
CA ALA A 168 6.61 -19.01 -34.66
C ALA A 168 7.16 -20.44 -34.85
N LEU A 169 7.69 -21.04 -33.78
CA LEU A 169 8.19 -22.41 -33.80
C LEU A 169 7.09 -23.41 -34.15
N ALA A 170 5.92 -23.33 -33.48
CA ALA A 170 4.79 -24.20 -33.76
C ALA A 170 4.30 -24.11 -35.22
N MET A 171 4.32 -22.91 -35.81
CA MET A 171 3.97 -22.73 -37.23
C MET A 171 5.00 -23.32 -38.19
N LEU A 172 6.28 -23.35 -37.80
CA LEU A 172 7.33 -23.98 -38.61
C LEU A 172 7.21 -25.50 -38.59
N GLU A 173 6.96 -26.09 -37.41
CA GLU A 173 6.77 -27.54 -37.25
C GLU A 173 5.54 -28.03 -38.04
N ARG A 174 4.44 -27.27 -37.98
CA ARG A 174 3.17 -27.61 -38.68
C ARG A 174 3.14 -27.16 -40.15
N ARG A 175 4.24 -26.67 -40.72
CA ARG A 175 4.25 -26.07 -42.08
C ARG A 175 3.75 -27.05 -43.16
N ARG A 176 4.09 -28.33 -43.05
CA ARG A 176 3.63 -29.38 -43.98
C ARG A 176 2.11 -29.62 -43.86
N GLU A 177 1.60 -29.72 -42.64
CA GLU A 177 0.16 -29.87 -42.37
C GLU A 177 -0.63 -28.69 -42.93
N LEU A 178 -0.13 -27.47 -42.74
CA LEU A 178 -0.74 -26.24 -43.29
C LEU A 178 -0.73 -26.22 -44.82
N GLY A 179 0.30 -26.80 -45.45
CA GLY A 179 0.36 -27.00 -46.90
C GLY A 179 -0.72 -27.96 -47.40
N ILE A 180 -0.91 -29.09 -46.70
CA ILE A 180 -1.92 -30.11 -47.01
C ILE A 180 -3.33 -29.55 -46.80
N LEU A 181 -3.60 -28.89 -45.67
CA LEU A 181 -4.89 -28.26 -45.39
C LEU A 181 -5.28 -27.25 -46.48
N LYS A 182 -4.33 -26.41 -46.91
CA LYS A 182 -4.55 -25.45 -48.00
C LYS A 182 -4.81 -26.13 -49.35
N SER A 183 -4.20 -27.29 -49.62
CA SER A 183 -4.50 -28.06 -50.85
C SER A 183 -5.90 -28.69 -50.85
N VAL A 184 -6.49 -28.93 -49.68
CA VAL A 184 -7.86 -29.46 -49.53
C VAL A 184 -8.91 -28.33 -49.47
N GLY A 185 -8.49 -27.06 -49.54
CA GLY A 185 -9.38 -25.90 -49.65
C GLY A 185 -9.51 -25.05 -48.38
N TYR A 186 -8.73 -25.31 -47.32
CA TYR A 186 -8.70 -24.41 -46.17
C TYR A 186 -8.15 -23.04 -46.54
N THR A 187 -8.80 -21.98 -46.05
CA THR A 187 -8.31 -20.61 -46.23
C THR A 187 -7.32 -20.23 -45.14
N SER A 188 -6.40 -19.30 -45.43
CA SER A 188 -5.49 -18.74 -44.40
C SER A 188 -6.24 -18.12 -43.21
N ARG A 189 -7.47 -17.62 -43.43
CA ARG A 189 -8.32 -17.09 -42.35
C ARG A 189 -8.80 -18.18 -41.40
N THR A 190 -9.15 -19.36 -41.92
CA THR A 190 -9.55 -20.51 -41.10
C THR A 190 -8.41 -20.96 -40.21
N VAL A 191 -7.20 -21.06 -40.76
CA VAL A 191 -5.99 -21.41 -40.00
C VAL A 191 -5.67 -20.36 -38.93
N LEU A 192 -5.73 -19.07 -39.28
CA LEU A 192 -5.53 -17.99 -38.30
C LEU A 192 -6.57 -18.01 -37.19
N GLY A 193 -7.82 -18.38 -37.50
CA GLY A 193 -8.88 -18.54 -36.50
C GLY A 193 -8.59 -19.66 -35.50
N GLU A 194 -8.04 -20.79 -35.96
CA GLU A 194 -7.62 -21.90 -35.09
C GLU A 194 -6.49 -21.45 -34.14
N VAL A 195 -5.45 -20.82 -34.67
CA VAL A 195 -4.32 -20.29 -33.87
C VAL A 195 -4.79 -19.24 -32.85
N LEU A 196 -5.74 -18.39 -33.24
CA LEU A 196 -6.31 -17.36 -32.38
C LEU A 196 -7.10 -17.97 -31.21
N ILE A 197 -7.93 -18.99 -31.47
CA ILE A 197 -8.68 -19.68 -30.41
C ILE A 197 -7.73 -20.43 -29.47
N GLU A 198 -6.76 -21.16 -30.03
CA GLU A 198 -5.77 -21.91 -29.25
C GLU A 198 -5.00 -20.99 -28.30
N ASN A 199 -4.44 -19.90 -28.81
CA ASN A 199 -3.68 -18.95 -28.00
C ASN A 199 -4.56 -18.13 -27.06
N GLY A 200 -5.83 -17.88 -27.42
CA GLY A 200 -6.80 -17.27 -26.51
C GLY A 200 -7.08 -18.15 -25.30
N ILE A 201 -7.24 -19.47 -25.49
CA ILE A 201 -7.43 -20.43 -24.40
C ILE A 201 -6.16 -20.53 -23.56
N VAL A 202 -4.98 -20.65 -24.18
CA VAL A 202 -3.71 -20.74 -23.45
C VAL A 202 -3.44 -19.45 -22.64
N GLY A 203 -3.61 -18.28 -23.27
CA GLY A 203 -3.45 -16.98 -22.60
C GLY A 203 -4.46 -16.77 -21.47
N GLY A 204 -5.73 -17.10 -21.71
CA GLY A 204 -6.80 -16.97 -20.71
C GLY A 204 -6.64 -17.92 -19.52
N THR A 205 -6.28 -19.18 -19.77
CA THR A 205 -6.02 -20.15 -18.68
C THR A 205 -4.78 -19.78 -17.88
N GLY A 206 -3.71 -19.36 -18.55
CA GLY A 206 -2.51 -18.84 -17.89
C GLY A 206 -2.79 -17.62 -17.02
N ALA A 207 -3.56 -16.65 -17.54
CA ALA A 207 -3.95 -15.47 -16.78
C ALA A 207 -4.86 -15.79 -15.60
N LEU A 208 -5.80 -16.73 -15.76
CA LEU A 208 -6.67 -17.19 -14.68
C LEU A 208 -5.87 -17.85 -13.55
N LEU A 209 -4.92 -18.73 -13.88
CA LEU A 209 -4.02 -19.35 -12.91
C LEU A 209 -3.15 -18.32 -12.20
N ALA A 210 -2.59 -17.36 -12.95
CA ALA A 210 -1.81 -16.27 -12.38
C ALA A 210 -2.65 -15.44 -11.39
N MET A 211 -3.89 -15.10 -11.73
CA MET A 211 -4.78 -14.34 -10.84
C MET A 211 -5.16 -15.10 -9.57
N LEU A 212 -5.36 -16.42 -9.65
CA LEU A 212 -5.58 -17.25 -8.46
C LEU A 212 -4.37 -17.22 -7.53
N LEU A 213 -3.16 -17.35 -8.08
CA LEU A 213 -1.92 -17.29 -7.31
C LEU A 213 -1.70 -15.91 -6.68
N VAL A 214 -1.97 -14.82 -7.41
CA VAL A 214 -1.87 -13.45 -6.89
C VAL A 214 -2.88 -13.23 -5.76
N THR A 215 -4.12 -13.69 -5.93
CA THR A 215 -5.17 -13.54 -4.91
C THR A 215 -4.81 -14.31 -3.63
N LEU A 216 -4.28 -15.53 -3.78
CA LEU A 216 -3.81 -16.33 -2.64
C LEU A 216 -2.62 -15.66 -1.94
N ALA A 217 -1.60 -15.23 -2.69
CA ALA A 217 -0.41 -14.59 -2.14
C ALA A 217 -0.75 -13.28 -1.40
N THR A 218 -1.60 -12.44 -2.00
CA THR A 218 -2.04 -11.18 -1.38
C THR A 218 -2.86 -11.40 -0.12
N SER A 219 -3.74 -12.42 -0.10
CA SER A 219 -4.51 -12.80 1.09
C SER A 219 -3.60 -13.27 2.23
N LEU A 220 -2.62 -14.13 1.92
CA LEU A 220 -1.66 -14.62 2.91
C LEU A 220 -0.80 -13.48 3.47
N LEU A 221 -0.27 -12.61 2.60
CA LEU A 221 0.51 -11.44 3.03
C LEU A 221 -0.32 -10.49 3.90
N GLY A 222 -1.58 -10.23 3.51
CA GLY A 222 -2.49 -9.40 4.29
C GLY A 222 -2.76 -9.94 5.68
N GLN A 223 -3.00 -11.25 5.81
CA GLN A 223 -3.28 -11.87 7.09
C GLN A 223 -2.05 -12.00 7.99
N PHE A 224 -0.91 -12.46 7.45
CA PHE A 224 0.26 -12.82 8.26
C PHE A 224 1.24 -11.67 8.48
N VAL A 225 1.39 -10.76 7.51
CA VAL A 225 2.39 -9.68 7.58
C VAL A 225 1.75 -8.38 8.06
N PHE A 226 0.69 -7.95 7.38
CA PHE A 226 0.15 -6.60 7.57
C PHE A 226 -1.04 -6.55 8.53
N LYS A 227 -1.66 -7.69 8.85
CA LYS A 227 -2.91 -7.80 9.63
C LYS A 227 -4.02 -6.90 9.08
N THR A 228 -4.04 -6.72 7.77
CA THR A 228 -5.00 -5.91 7.03
C THR A 228 -5.60 -6.73 5.89
N GLY A 229 -6.87 -6.48 5.57
CA GLY A 229 -7.53 -7.12 4.43
C GLY A 229 -7.01 -6.55 3.11
N PHE A 230 -5.99 -7.17 2.52
CA PHE A 230 -5.64 -6.92 1.12
C PHE A 230 -6.43 -7.87 0.22
N GLY A 231 -7.04 -7.32 -0.81
CA GLY A 231 -7.81 -8.08 -1.79
C GLY A 231 -7.69 -7.44 -3.16
N VAL A 232 -7.71 -8.29 -4.18
CA VAL A 232 -7.78 -7.82 -5.57
C VAL A 232 -9.25 -7.61 -5.93
N SER A 233 -9.58 -6.43 -6.44
CA SER A 233 -10.94 -6.14 -6.91
C SER A 233 -11.30 -7.04 -8.08
N TRP A 234 -12.48 -7.66 -8.03
CA TRP A 234 -12.90 -8.64 -9.03
C TRP A 234 -13.00 -8.06 -10.45
N TYR A 235 -13.36 -6.78 -10.58
CA TYR A 235 -13.39 -6.09 -11.87
C TYR A 235 -11.99 -5.97 -12.49
N ILE A 236 -10.97 -5.69 -11.67
CA ILE A 236 -9.58 -5.61 -12.10
C ILE A 236 -9.08 -6.99 -12.51
N ALA A 237 -9.42 -8.02 -11.73
CA ALA A 237 -9.06 -9.41 -12.04
C ALA A 237 -9.60 -9.85 -13.41
N ILE A 238 -10.89 -9.62 -13.67
CA ILE A 238 -11.50 -9.95 -14.96
C ILE A 238 -10.86 -9.13 -16.08
N GLY A 239 -10.64 -7.83 -15.86
CA GLY A 239 -9.99 -6.96 -16.84
C GLY A 239 -8.59 -7.44 -17.24
N LEU A 240 -7.79 -7.89 -16.28
CA LEU A 240 -6.45 -8.45 -16.53
C LEU A 240 -6.50 -9.79 -17.26
N ILE A 241 -7.40 -10.69 -16.88
CA ILE A 241 -7.54 -12.00 -17.55
C ILE A 241 -7.91 -11.81 -19.02
N VAL A 242 -8.94 -11.00 -19.28
CA VAL A 242 -9.38 -10.71 -20.64
C VAL A 242 -8.29 -9.95 -21.41
N GLY A 243 -7.63 -8.97 -20.78
CA GLY A 243 -6.55 -8.21 -21.39
C GLY A 243 -5.37 -9.08 -21.81
N ILE A 244 -4.93 -10.01 -20.97
CA ILE A 244 -3.82 -10.94 -21.27
C ILE A 244 -4.23 -11.94 -22.35
N ALA A 245 -5.46 -12.48 -22.29
CA ALA A 245 -5.97 -13.37 -23.33
C ALA A 245 -5.98 -12.67 -24.70
N LEU A 246 -6.49 -11.44 -24.77
CA LEU A 246 -6.49 -10.64 -25.99
C LEU A 246 -5.06 -10.33 -26.47
N LEU A 247 -4.15 -10.00 -25.55
CA LEU A 247 -2.75 -9.74 -25.89
C LEU A 247 -2.09 -10.98 -26.51
N ALA A 248 -2.33 -12.17 -25.95
CA ALA A 248 -1.84 -13.43 -26.50
C ALA A 248 -2.41 -13.71 -27.90
N MET A 249 -3.72 -13.50 -28.09
CA MET A 249 -4.41 -13.66 -29.39
C MET A 249 -3.86 -12.72 -30.45
N VAL A 250 -3.66 -11.45 -30.11
CA VAL A 250 -3.12 -10.43 -31.04
C VAL A 250 -1.68 -10.80 -31.41
N THR A 251 -0.85 -11.13 -30.42
CA THR A 251 0.55 -11.51 -30.63
C THR A 251 0.67 -12.73 -31.53
N SER A 252 -0.09 -13.80 -31.24
CA SER A 252 -0.06 -15.02 -32.04
C SER A 252 -0.54 -14.80 -33.47
N THR A 253 -1.59 -14.01 -33.65
CA THR A 253 -2.14 -13.69 -34.97
C THR A 253 -1.13 -12.93 -35.83
N ILE A 254 -0.45 -11.92 -35.26
CA ILE A 254 0.57 -11.14 -35.96
C ILE A 254 1.70 -12.05 -36.45
N VAL A 255 2.18 -12.96 -35.60
CA VAL A 255 3.29 -13.86 -35.92
C VAL A 255 2.87 -14.93 -36.93
N ALA A 256 1.70 -15.55 -36.75
CA ALA A 256 1.22 -16.61 -37.63
C ALA A 256 0.84 -16.10 -39.04
N TRP A 257 0.61 -14.79 -39.20
CA TRP A 257 0.16 -14.24 -40.47
C TRP A 257 1.18 -14.43 -41.61
N GLY A 258 2.47 -14.30 -41.32
CA GLY A 258 3.53 -14.55 -42.31
C GLY A 258 3.56 -16.01 -42.77
N SER A 259 3.55 -16.94 -41.82
CA SER A 259 3.65 -18.38 -42.07
C SER A 259 2.43 -18.95 -42.81
N THR A 260 1.24 -18.42 -42.55
CA THR A 260 -0.01 -18.88 -43.19
C THR A 260 -0.15 -18.47 -44.66
N ARG A 261 0.70 -17.56 -45.17
CA ARG A 261 0.69 -17.09 -46.57
C ARG A 261 1.65 -17.83 -47.50
N VAL A 262 2.49 -18.73 -46.98
CA VAL A 262 3.42 -19.54 -47.80
C VAL A 262 2.63 -20.41 -48.79
N ARG A 263 3.08 -20.45 -50.06
CA ARG A 263 2.40 -21.19 -51.13
C ARG A 263 2.60 -22.70 -50.94
N PRO A 264 1.55 -23.55 -51.09
CA PRO A 264 1.67 -25.00 -50.92
C PRO A 264 2.73 -25.64 -51.82
N LEU A 265 2.87 -25.12 -53.04
CA LEU A 265 3.87 -25.56 -54.03
C LEU A 265 5.32 -25.34 -53.58
N GLU A 266 5.61 -24.35 -52.73
CA GLU A 266 6.96 -24.14 -52.19
C GLU A 266 7.27 -25.12 -51.04
N VAL A 267 6.24 -25.54 -50.30
CA VAL A 267 6.41 -26.48 -49.18
C VAL A 267 6.63 -27.91 -49.68
N LEU A 268 6.03 -28.28 -50.82
CA LEU A 268 6.11 -29.63 -51.40
C LEU A 268 7.27 -29.83 -52.39
N ARG A 269 7.97 -28.76 -52.78
CA ARG A 269 9.08 -28.80 -53.76
C ARG A 269 10.47 -28.70 -53.13
N TYR A 270 10.55 -28.56 -51.81
CA TYR A 270 11.83 -28.47 -51.07
C TYR A 270 12.41 -29.84 -50.68
N GLU A 271 11.82 -30.92 -51.21
CA GLU A 271 12.35 -32.29 -51.30
C GLU A 271 12.10 -32.80 -52.72
#